data_AF-A0AAW5WWN4-F1
#
_entry.id   AF-A0AAW5WWN4-F1
#
_cell.length_a   1.000
_cell.length_b   1.000
_cell.length_c   1.000
_cell.angle_alpha   90.00
_cell.angle_beta   90.00
_cell.angle_gamma   90.00
#
_symmetry.space_group_name_H-M   'P 1'
#
loop_
_entity.id
_entity.type
_entity.pdbx_description
1 polymer ?
#
loop_
_entity_poly.entity_id
_entity_poly.type
_entity_poly.pdbx_seq_one_letter_code
_entity_poly.pdbx_strand_id
1 'polypeptide(L)'
;MDKEILKLCTDYKKQLIDDALKQKTYGQALKYLKNLHYDFDGNFRATLPEQILGLLNSVIDEAIIEVRMKAYKQSIDGDDESSKPKH
;
A
#
# COMPACT_ATOMS: atom_id res chain seq x y z
N MET A 1 -11.08 -21.16 -8.28
CA MET A 1 -10.76 -20.82 -6.88
C MET A 1 -9.59 -19.85 -6.82
N ASP A 2 -8.38 -20.21 -7.24
CA ASP A 2 -7.19 -19.33 -7.12
C ASP A 2 -7.29 -17.99 -7.87
N LYS A 3 -7.90 -17.98 -9.07
CA LYS A 3 -8.09 -16.76 -9.88
C LYS A 3 -9.02 -15.74 -9.20
N GLU A 4 -10.01 -16.20 -8.45
CA GLU A 4 -10.99 -15.32 -7.80
C GLU A 4 -10.40 -14.68 -6.55
N ILE A 5 -9.64 -15.44 -5.77
CA ILE A 5 -8.90 -14.93 -4.60
C ILE A 5 -7.86 -13.89 -5.07
N LEU A 6 -7.10 -14.20 -6.14
CA LEU A 6 -6.13 -13.25 -6.69
C LEU A 6 -6.81 -11.95 -7.16
N LYS A 7 -7.96 -12.06 -7.82
CA LYS A 7 -8.74 -10.88 -8.25
C LYS A 7 -9.21 -10.08 -7.04
N LEU A 8 -9.74 -10.73 -6.01
CA LEU A 8 -10.18 -10.08 -4.77
C LEU A 8 -9.02 -9.32 -4.10
N CYS A 9 -7.85 -9.94 -3.96
CA CYS A 9 -6.66 -9.30 -3.40
C CYS A 9 -6.22 -8.09 -4.23
N THR A 10 -6.27 -8.20 -5.56
CA THR A 10 -5.91 -7.10 -6.47
C THR A 10 -6.88 -5.93 -6.35
N ASP A 11 -8.18 -6.22 -6.36
CA ASP A 11 -9.24 -5.21 -6.23
C ASP A 11 -9.18 -4.53 -4.86
N TYR A 12 -8.97 -5.31 -3.80
CA TYR A 12 -8.82 -4.79 -2.44
C TYR A 12 -7.58 -3.90 -2.30
N LYS A 13 -6.43 -4.32 -2.84
CA LYS A 13 -5.21 -3.50 -2.88
C LYS A 13 -5.47 -2.15 -3.53
N LYS A 14 -6.14 -2.16 -4.69
CA LYS A 14 -6.46 -0.93 -5.43
C LYS A 14 -7.33 0.01 -4.59
N GLN A 15 -8.36 -0.51 -3.93
CA GLN A 15 -9.22 0.26 -3.03
C GLN A 15 -8.43 0.88 -1.87
N LEU A 16 -7.55 0.10 -1.24
CA LEU A 16 -6.69 0.59 -0.15
C LEU A 16 -5.82 1.76 -0.60
N ILE A 17 -5.20 1.65 -1.78
CA ILE A 17 -4.37 2.71 -2.35
C ILE A 17 -5.22 3.95 -2.64
N ASP A 18 -6.36 3.78 -3.31
CA ASP A 18 -7.25 4.90 -3.65
C ASP A 18 -7.74 5.64 -2.39
N ASP A 19 -8.04 4.91 -1.31
CA ASP A 19 -8.44 5.50 -0.03
C ASP A 19 -7.27 6.17 0.72
N ALA A 20 -6.08 5.59 0.65
CA ALA A 20 -4.88 6.18 1.20
C ALA A 20 -4.51 7.50 0.48
N LEU A 21 -4.69 7.57 -0.84
CA LEU A 21 -4.42 8.76 -1.64
C LEU A 21 -5.44 9.89 -1.43
N LYS A 22 -6.60 9.61 -0.81
CA LYS A 22 -7.56 10.64 -0.37
C LYS A 22 -7.13 11.35 0.92
N GLN A 23 -6.13 10.83 1.63
CA GLN A 23 -5.62 11.46 2.85
C GLN A 23 -4.86 12.75 2.51
N LYS A 24 -4.86 13.73 3.42
CA LYS A 24 -4.29 15.06 3.13
C LYS A 24 -2.77 15.05 3.02
N THR A 25 -2.10 14.11 3.69
CA THR A 25 -0.64 14.00 3.67
C THR A 25 -0.20 12.56 3.51
N TYR A 26 1.01 12.38 2.97
CA TYR A 26 1.65 11.08 2.86
C TYR A 26 1.74 10.34 4.22
N GLY A 27 2.07 11.06 5.29
CA GLY A 27 2.09 10.48 6.64
C GLY A 27 0.72 9.97 7.10
N GLN A 28 -0.36 10.70 6.77
CA GLN A 28 -1.73 10.25 7.05
C GLN A 28 -2.14 9.05 6.19
N ALA A 29 -1.73 9.02 4.92
CA ALA A 29 -1.94 7.86 4.03
C ALA A 29 -1.30 6.58 4.59
N LEU A 30 -0.05 6.66 5.05
CA LEU A 30 0.61 5.53 5.67
C LEU A 30 -0.01 5.13 7.01
N LYS A 31 -0.43 6.10 7.84
CA LYS A 31 -1.08 5.83 9.11
C LYS A 31 -2.43 5.13 8.90
N TYR A 32 -3.21 5.57 7.90
CA TYR A 32 -4.47 4.92 7.52
C TYR A 32 -4.25 3.44 7.22
N LEU A 33 -3.32 3.11 6.32
CA LEU A 33 -3.04 1.72 5.94
C LEU A 33 -2.54 0.87 7.11
N LYS A 34 -1.61 1.40 7.92
CA LYS A 34 -1.07 0.68 9.09
C LYS A 34 -2.13 0.38 10.15
N ASN A 35 -3.15 1.23 10.29
CA ASN A 35 -4.22 1.01 11.25
C ASN A 35 -5.18 -0.12 10.85
N LEU A 36 -5.11 -0.61 9.61
CA LEU A 36 -5.92 -1.72 9.11
C LEU A 36 -5.27 -3.09 9.36
N HIS A 37 -4.00 -3.11 9.79
CA HIS A 37 -3.30 -4.36 10.09
C HIS A 37 -3.93 -5.08 11.28
N TYR A 38 -4.15 -6.38 11.13
CA TYR A 38 -4.56 -7.24 12.23
C TYR A 38 -3.34 -7.64 13.06
N ASP A 39 -3.38 -7.41 14.37
CA ASP A 39 -2.38 -7.91 15.31
C ASP A 39 -2.80 -9.30 15.81
N PHE A 40 -1.89 -10.27 15.70
CA PHE A 40 -2.12 -11.63 16.19
C PHE A 40 -1.78 -11.79 17.67
N ASP A 41 -1.33 -10.74 18.36
CA ASP A 41 -0.93 -10.77 19.77
C ASP A 41 0.06 -11.91 20.08
N GLY A 42 0.94 -12.23 19.13
CA GLY A 42 1.92 -13.32 19.21
C GLY A 42 1.34 -14.74 19.12
N ASN A 43 0.03 -14.91 18.93
CA ASN A 43 -0.68 -16.20 18.94
C ASN A 43 -1.18 -16.61 17.55
N PHE A 44 -0.30 -16.70 16.55
CA PHE A 44 -0.68 -17.20 15.23
C PHE A 44 -0.75 -18.73 15.19
N ARG A 45 -1.95 -19.29 15.11
CA ARG A 45 -2.17 -20.76 15.08
C ARG A 45 -2.39 -21.31 13.67
N ALA A 46 -2.23 -20.49 12.64
CA ALA A 46 -2.45 -20.84 11.24
C ALA A 46 -3.81 -21.51 10.95
N THR A 47 -4.84 -21.16 11.72
CA THR A 47 -6.23 -21.54 11.40
C THR A 47 -6.68 -20.87 10.11
N LEU A 48 -7.68 -21.41 9.42
CA LEU A 48 -8.18 -20.82 8.18
C LEU A 48 -8.53 -19.32 8.31
N PRO A 49 -9.22 -18.86 9.36
CA PRO A 49 -9.45 -17.42 9.57
C PRO A 49 -8.16 -16.61 9.72
N GLU A 50 -7.18 -17.11 10.47
CA GLU A 50 -5.90 -16.43 10.65
C GLU A 50 -5.08 -16.38 9.37
N GLN A 51 -5.13 -17.42 8.53
CA GLN A 51 -4.50 -17.42 7.21
C GLN A 51 -5.11 -16.34 6.30
N ILE A 52 -6.43 -16.16 6.35
CA ILE A 52 -7.12 -15.08 5.62
C ILE A 52 -6.69 -13.71 6.15
N LEU A 53 -6.63 -13.53 7.47
CA LEU A 53 -6.15 -12.27 8.08
C LEU A 53 -4.68 -11.98 7.71
N GLY A 54 -3.82 -13.00 7.68
CA GLY A 54 -2.43 -12.88 7.25
C GLY A 54 -2.29 -12.51 5.77
N LEU A 55 -3.16 -13.05 4.91
CA LEU A 55 -3.26 -12.66 3.51
C LEU A 55 -3.66 -11.18 3.38
N LEU A 56 -4.66 -10.74 4.14
CA LEU A 56 -5.11 -9.34 4.12
C LEU A 56 -4.00 -8.39 4.60
N ASN A 57 -3.28 -8.74 5.67
CA ASN A 57 -2.10 -8.00 6.14
C ASN A 57 -1.04 -7.87 5.03
N SER A 58 -0.78 -8.94 4.28
CA SER A 58 0.16 -8.90 3.14
C SER A 58 -0.30 -7.95 2.03
N VAL A 59 -1.60 -7.92 1.73
CA VAL A 59 -2.18 -6.98 0.74
C VAL A 59 -2.04 -5.53 1.21
N ILE A 60 -2.22 -5.26 2.50
CA ILE A 60 -2.02 -3.93 3.10
C ILE A 60 -0.55 -3.51 2.96
N ASP A 61 0.41 -4.42 3.19
CA ASP A 61 1.83 -4.14 3.04
C ASP A 61 2.20 -3.78 1.59
N GLU A 62 1.64 -4.49 0.61
CA GLU A 62 1.81 -4.14 -0.80
C GLU A 62 1.23 -2.75 -1.13
N ALA A 63 0.06 -2.40 -0.59
CA ALA A 63 -0.53 -1.07 -0.76
C ALA A 63 0.38 0.02 -0.19
N ILE A 64 0.98 -0.21 0.99
CA ILE A 64 1.95 0.70 1.60
C ILE A 64 3.17 0.91 0.70
N ILE A 65 3.71 -0.17 0.11
CA ILE A 65 4.84 -0.10 -0.83
C ILE A 65 4.45 0.72 -2.06
N GLU A 66 3.26 0.50 -2.63
CA GLU A 66 2.86 1.25 -3.82
C GLU A 66 2.65 2.74 -3.53
N VAL A 67 2.04 3.09 -2.39
CA VAL A 67 1.90 4.50 -1.96
C VAL A 67 3.27 5.15 -1.75
N ARG A 68 4.23 4.44 -1.13
CA ARG A 68 5.63 4.87 -1.03
C ARG A 68 6.24 5.15 -2.40
N MET A 69 6.13 4.20 -3.32
CA MET A 69 6.70 4.33 -4.66
C MET A 69 6.10 5.51 -5.44
N LYS A 70 4.79 5.74 -5.33
CA LYS A 70 4.13 6.90 -5.95
C LYS A 70 4.66 8.23 -5.40
N ALA A 71 4.88 8.31 -4.09
CA ALA A 71 5.47 9.50 -3.47
C ALA A 71 6.93 9.74 -3.91
N TYR A 72 7.74 8.68 -3.99
CA TYR A 72 9.12 8.78 -4.49
C TYR A 72 9.18 9.19 -5.96
N LYS A 73 8.31 8.63 -6.81
CA LYS A 73 8.27 9.00 -8.24
C LYS A 73 7.93 10.48 -8.44
N GLN A 74 7.00 11.02 -7.66
CA GLN A 74 6.71 12.46 -7.65
C GLN A 74 7.91 13.34 -7.22
N SER A 75 8.88 12.77 -6.49
CA SER A 75 10.09 13.49 -6.09
C SER A 75 11.18 13.51 -7.17
N ILE A 76 11.14 12.60 -8.16
CA ILE A 76 12.13 12.53 -9.25
C ILE A 76 11.70 13.39 -10.46
N ASP A 77 10.38 13.61 -10.66
CA ASP A 77 9.85 14.48 -11.73
C ASP A 77 10.14 15.99 -11.52
N GLY A 78 10.95 16.35 -10.51
CA GLY A 78 11.37 17.73 -10.20
C GLY A 78 12.79 18.13 -10.65
N ASP A 79 13.58 17.20 -11.21
CA ASP A 79 15.01 17.41 -11.48
C ASP A 79 15.37 17.50 -12.98
N ASP A 80 14.45 17.88 -13.88
CA ASP A 80 14.77 17.93 -15.32
C ASP A 80 14.35 19.21 -16.09
N GLU A 81 14.20 20.36 -15.42
CA GLU A 81 14.14 21.67 -16.12
C GLU A 81 14.81 22.81 -15.34
N SER A 82 16.14 22.82 -15.25
CA SER A 82 16.94 24.07 -15.22
C SER A 82 18.44 23.79 -15.16
N SER A 83 19.00 23.22 -16.24
CA SER A 83 20.44 23.26 -16.49
C SER A 83 20.71 23.25 -17.99
N LYS A 84 20.19 24.25 -18.70
CA LYS A 84 20.78 24.68 -19.97
C LYS A 84 21.57 25.96 -19.71
N PRO A 85 22.92 25.96 -19.85
CA PRO A 85 23.66 27.21 -19.85
C PRO A 85 23.19 28.04 -21.05
N LYS A 86 22.73 29.27 -20.79
CA LYS A 86 22.50 30.26 -21.85
C LYS A 86 23.88 30.67 -22.39
N HIS A 87 24.00 30.57 -23.70
CA HIS A 87 25.20 30.83 -24.48
C HIS A 87 25.52 32.32 -24.56
#